data_AF-A0A520T604-F1
#
_entry.id   AF-A0A520T604-F1
#
_cell.length_a   1.000
_cell.length_b   1.000
_cell.length_c   1.000
_cell.angle_alpha   90.00
_cell.angle_beta   90.00
_cell.angle_gamma   90.00
#
_symmetry.space_group_name_H-M   'P 1'
#
loop_
_entity.id
_entity.type
_entity.pdbx_description
1 polymer ?
#
loop_
_entity_poly.entity_id
_entity_poly.type
_entity_poly.pdbx_seq_one_letter_code
_entity_poly.pdbx_strand_id
1 'polypeptide(L)' 'MKILRILEDVEFLLVDIEVKLGNEIRNSPTLCVRYNGKIIPLNSANDGRPILMNEKNSITQ' A
#
# COMPACT_ATOMS: atom_id res chain seq x y z
N MET A 1 21.06 7.38 7.02
CA MET A 1 20.20 7.46 5.82
C MET A 1 20.63 8.68 5.00
N LYS A 2 20.70 8.58 3.67
CA LYS A 2 21.05 9.69 2.77
C LYS A 2 19.97 9.79 1.69
N ILE A 3 19.41 10.99 1.49
CA ILE A 3 18.45 11.25 0.42
C ILE A 3 19.23 11.44 -0.88
N LEU A 4 18.83 10.72 -1.94
CA LEU A 4 19.45 10.82 -3.26
C LEU A 4 18.66 11.74 -4.20
N ARG A 5 17.33 11.69 -4.14
CA ARG A 5 16.41 12.53 -4.91
C ARG A 5 15.03 12.55 -4.26
N ILE A 6 14.23 13.54 -4.63
CA ILE A 6 12.79 13.61 -4.32
C ILE A 6 12.02 13.16 -5.56
N LEU A 7 10.93 12.41 -5.37
CA LEU A 7 10.01 12.05 -6.45
C LEU A 7 8.86 13.05 -6.46
N GLU A 8 8.61 13.66 -7.61
CA GLU A 8 7.49 14.58 -7.84
C GLU A 8 6.27 13.82 -8.40
N ASP A 9 5.09 14.44 -8.32
CA ASP A 9 3.81 13.90 -8.83
C ASP A 9 3.46 12.50 -8.29
N VAL A 10 3.85 12.23 -7.04
CA VAL A 10 3.48 11.01 -6.32
C VAL A 10 2.24 11.28 -5.48
N GLU A 11 1.18 10.54 -5.74
CA GLU A 11 -0.08 10.61 -4.97
C GLU A 11 -0.21 9.37 -4.07
N PHE A 12 -0.48 9.57 -2.77
CA PHE A 12 -0.80 8.46 -1.87
C PHE A 12 -2.27 8.09 -2.01
N LEU A 13 -2.53 6.77 -2.10
CA LEU A 13 -3.85 6.21 -2.30
C LEU A 13 -4.11 5.10 -1.29
N LEU A 14 -5.35 5.01 -0.81
CA LEU A 14 -5.86 3.78 -0.21
C LEU A 14 -6.63 3.01 -1.28
N VAL A 15 -6.14 1.84 -1.66
CA VAL A 15 -6.71 1.04 -2.75
C VAL A 15 -7.15 -0.30 -2.19
N ASP A 16 -8.39 -0.67 -2.43
CA ASP A 16 -8.87 -2.02 -2.12
C ASP A 16 -8.33 -3.00 -3.18
N ILE A 17 -7.33 -3.80 -2.81
CA ILE A 17 -6.66 -4.72 -3.73
C ILE A 17 -7.21 -6.12 -3.52
N GLU A 18 -7.72 -6.72 -4.59
CA GLU A 18 -8.03 -8.14 -4.64
C GLU A 18 -6.74 -8.97 -4.80
N VAL A 19 -6.56 -9.96 -3.94
CA VAL A 19 -5.47 -10.93 -3.98
C VAL A 19 -6.01 -12.35 -3.95
N LYS A 20 -5.40 -13.22 -4.75
CA LYS A 20 -5.71 -14.65 -4.75
C LYS A 20 -4.74 -15.38 -3.83
N LEU A 21 -5.26 -15.96 -2.75
CA LEU A 21 -4.52 -16.75 -1.76
C LEU A 21 -4.93 -18.21 -1.89
N GLY A 22 -4.23 -18.95 -2.76
CA GLY A 22 -4.60 -20.32 -3.11
C GLY A 22 -5.92 -20.36 -3.88
N ASN A 23 -6.95 -20.96 -3.28
CA ASN A 23 -8.30 -21.04 -3.84
C ASN A 23 -9.25 -19.94 -3.34
N GLU A 24 -8.81 -19.11 -2.41
CA GLU A 24 -9.62 -18.01 -1.89
C GLU A 24 -9.26 -16.69 -2.56
N ILE A 25 -10.29 -15.91 -2.89
CA ILE A 25 -10.16 -14.50 -3.26
C ILE A 25 -10.40 -13.70 -1.99
N ARG A 26 -9.48 -12.80 -1.67
CA ARG A 26 -9.61 -11.87 -0.55
C ARG A 26 -9.24 -10.49 -1.04
N ASN A 27 -9.83 -9.46 -0.44
CA ASN A 27 -9.45 -8.08 -0.67
C ASN A 27 -8.99 -7.43 0.63
N SER A 28 -8.14 -6.42 0.53
CA SER A 28 -7.76 -5.62 1.68
C SER A 28 -7.39 -4.20 1.24
N PRO A 29 -7.86 -3.16 1.97
CA PRO A 29 -7.39 -1.80 1.79
C PRO A 29 -5.86 -1.75 1.96
N THR A 30 -5.16 -1.29 0.94
CA THR A 30 -3.71 -1.31 0.83
C THR A 30 -3.19 0.09 0.55
N LEU A 31 -2.20 0.52 1.32
CA LEU A 31 -1.55 1.80 1.07
C LEU A 31 -0.69 1.70 -0.20
N CYS A 32 -1.00 2.55 -1.18
CA CYS A 32 -0.35 2.58 -2.48
C CYS A 32 0.14 3.99 -2.81
N VAL A 33 1.02 4.07 -3.80
CA VAL A 33 1.33 5.32 -4.49
C VAL A 33 0.90 5.24 -5.95
N ARG A 34 0.37 6.34 -6.49
CA ARG A 34 0.31 6.56 -7.93
C ARG A 34 1.56 7.29 -8.37
N TYR A 35 2.30 6.68 -9.29
CA TYR A 35 3.50 7.27 -9.86
C TYR A 35 3.63 6.85 -11.32
N ASN A 36 3.84 7.80 -12.22
CA ASN A 36 3.90 7.58 -13.68
C ASN A 36 2.68 6.78 -14.21
N GLY A 37 1.49 7.12 -13.72
CA GLY A 37 0.23 6.47 -14.11
C GLY A 37 0.03 5.04 -13.56
N LYS A 38 0.97 4.52 -12.77
CA LYS A 38 0.90 3.19 -12.16
C LYS A 38 0.48 3.29 -10.70
N ILE A 39 -0.34 2.35 -10.24
CA ILE A 39 -0.65 2.15 -8.82
C ILE A 39 0.31 1.09 -8.28
N ILE A 40 1.12 1.45 -7.29
CA ILE A 40 2.17 0.59 -6.72
C ILE A 40 1.88 0.41 -5.23
N PRO A 41 1.61 -0.81 -4.73
CA PRO A 41 1.44 -1.05 -3.31
C PRO A 41 2.75 -0.80 -2.57
N LEU A 42 2.68 -0.09 -1.46
CA LEU A 42 3.81 0.05 -0.55
C LEU A 42 3.89 -1.19 0.32
N ASN A 43 5.10 -1.68 0.54
CA ASN A 43 5.35 -2.89 1.30
C ASN A 43 6.26 -2.63 2.52
N SER A 44 6.22 -3.55 3.49
CA SER A 44 7.18 -3.51 4.58
C SER A 44 8.58 -3.84 4.07
N ALA A 45 9.57 -3.10 4.57
CA ALA A 45 10.98 -3.30 4.19
C ALA A 45 11.51 -4.71 4.55
N ASN A 46 10.87 -5.41 5.49
CA ASN A 46 11.38 -6.65 6.06
C ASN A 46 10.77 -7.92 5.46
N ASP A 47 9.50 -7.87 5.03
CA ASP A 47 8.78 -9.06 4.53
C ASP A 47 8.26 -8.92 3.10
N GLY A 48 8.40 -7.73 2.50
CA GLY A 48 7.93 -7.44 1.15
C GLY A 48 6.40 -7.48 0.99
N ARG A 49 5.63 -7.70 2.06
CA ARG A 49 4.17 -7.74 2.02
C ARG A 49 3.59 -6.33 2.01
N PRO A 50 2.45 -6.12 1.31
CA PRO A 50 1.80 -4.83 1.28
C PRO A 50 1.42 -4.32 2.68
N ILE A 51 1.49 -3.00 2.86
CA ILE A 51 1.01 -2.32 4.07
C ILE A 51 -0.52 -2.25 3.97
N LEU A 52 -1.17 -3.14 4.69
CA LEU A 52 -2.64 -3.22 4.75
C LEU A 52 -3.17 -2.27 5.82
N MET A 53 -4.20 -1.51 5.49
CA MET A 53 -4.96 -0.74 6.48
C MET A 53 -5.95 -1.66 7.18
N ASN A 54 -5.96 -1.59 8.51
CA ASN A 54 -6.88 -2.33 9.35
C ASN A 54 -7.71 -1.34 10.18
N GLU A 55 -8.98 -1.18 9.84
CA GLU A 55 -9.90 -0.29 10.56
C GLU A 55 -10.06 -0.65 12.04
N LYS A 56 -9.82 -1.92 12.41
CA LYS A 56 -9.85 -2.33 13.83
C LYS A 56 -8.75 -1.67 14.67
N ASN A 57 -7.72 -1.14 14.03
CA ASN A 57 -6.67 -0.38 14.69
C ASN A 57 -6.99 1.14 14.77
N SER A 58 -8.21 1.55 14.43
CA SER A 58 -8.63 2.95 14.51
C SER A 58 -8.54 3.47 15.95
N ILE A 59 -8.08 4.70 16.07
CA ILE A 59 -8.05 5.46 17.33
C ILE A 59 -9.06 6.60 17.15
N THR A 60 -10.11 6.60 17.97
CA THR A 60 -11.13 7.67 17.98
C THR A 60 -10.72 8.79 18.91
N GLN A 61 -10.99 10.05 18.53
CA GLN A 61 -10.88 11.22 19.42
C GLN A 61 -12.06 11.32 20.37
#